data_AF-A0A377A016-F1
#
_entry.id   AF-A0A377A016-F1
#
_cell.length_a   1.000
_cell.length_b   1.000
_cell.length_c   1.000
_cell.angle_alpha   90.00
_cell.angle_beta   90.00
_cell.angle_gamma   90.00
#
_symmetry.space_group_name_H-M   'P 1'
#
loop_
_entity.id
_entity.type
_entity.pdbx_description
1 polymer ?
#
loop_
_entity_poly.entity_id
_entity_poly.type
_entity_poly.pdbx_seq_one_letter_code
_entity_poly.pdbx_strand_id
1 'polypeptide(L)'
;MKETGTGNITVKDKNSVITNLGTNLGYDGHGEMNISNEGLVVSNGGSSLGYGETGVGNVSITTGGMWEVNKNVYTTIGVAGVGNLNISDGGKFVSQNITFLGDKASGIGTLNLMDATSSFDTVGIYVGNFGSGIVNVSNGATLNSTGYGFIGGNASGKGIVNISTDSLWNLKTSSTNVDLPLYFQTSVIT
;
A
#
# COMPACT_ATOMS: atom_id res chain seq x y z
N MET A 1 30.00 -2.06 -9.79
CA MET A 1 28.95 -2.99 -10.26
C MET A 1 27.75 -2.77 -9.37
N LYS A 2 26.58 -2.46 -9.93
CA LYS A 2 25.35 -2.33 -9.15
C LYS A 2 24.73 -3.73 -9.13
N GLU A 3 25.15 -4.56 -8.19
CA GLU A 3 24.54 -5.87 -8.00
C GLU A 3 23.16 -5.65 -7.38
N THR A 4 22.12 -5.65 -8.21
CA THR A 4 20.73 -5.52 -7.77
C THR A 4 20.22 -6.90 -7.39
N GLY A 5 20.53 -7.32 -6.17
CA GLY A 5 20.07 -8.61 -5.64
C GLY A 5 18.54 -8.78 -5.81
N THR A 6 18.12 -10.00 -6.13
CA THR A 6 16.71 -10.35 -6.29
C THR A 6 16.25 -11.23 -5.13
N GLY A 7 15.03 -11.03 -4.64
CA GLY A 7 14.42 -11.90 -3.63
C GLY A 7 12.96 -12.19 -3.94
N ASN A 8 12.49 -13.42 -3.70
CA ASN A 8 11.12 -13.83 -3.96
C ASN A 8 10.53 -14.51 -2.72
N ILE A 9 9.31 -14.12 -2.35
CA ILE A 9 8.51 -14.73 -1.29
C ILE A 9 7.22 -15.26 -1.90
N THR A 10 6.83 -16.47 -1.54
CA THR A 10 5.52 -17.03 -1.89
C THR A 10 4.89 -17.61 -0.65
N VAL A 11 3.70 -17.12 -0.29
CA VAL A 11 2.88 -17.63 0.80
C VAL A 11 1.55 -18.05 0.19
N LYS A 12 1.35 -19.37 0.10
CA LYS A 12 0.25 -19.95 -0.65
C LYS A 12 -0.47 -20.98 0.18
N ASP A 13 -1.79 -21.02 0.01
CA ASP A 13 -2.71 -21.97 0.63
C ASP A 13 -2.95 -21.66 2.12
N LYS A 14 -4.16 -22.01 2.57
CA LYS A 14 -4.62 -21.80 3.94
C LYS A 14 -3.64 -22.39 4.94
N ASN A 15 -3.39 -21.66 6.03
CA ASN A 15 -2.44 -22.00 7.10
C ASN A 15 -0.95 -21.89 6.73
N SER A 16 -0.60 -21.46 5.52
CA SER A 16 0.75 -20.99 5.24
C SER A 16 0.93 -19.59 5.82
N VAL A 17 1.79 -19.47 6.82
CA VAL A 17 1.97 -18.22 7.58
C VAL A 17 3.44 -17.81 7.63
N ILE A 18 3.72 -16.55 7.31
CA ILE A 18 4.97 -15.87 7.67
C ILE A 18 4.66 -14.84 8.77
N THR A 19 5.39 -14.92 9.87
CA THR A 19 5.38 -13.89 10.91
C THR A 19 6.76 -13.26 10.99
N ASN A 20 6.87 -11.94 10.86
CA ASN A 20 8.13 -11.22 10.90
C ASN A 20 8.01 -9.91 11.70
N LEU A 21 9.14 -9.21 11.89
CA LEU A 21 9.18 -7.89 12.54
C LEU A 21 8.94 -6.72 11.56
N GLY A 22 8.80 -7.02 10.26
CA GLY A 22 8.70 -6.04 9.19
C GLY A 22 9.06 -6.69 7.85
N THR A 23 8.35 -6.33 6.79
CA THR A 23 8.63 -6.83 5.44
C THR A 23 9.22 -5.71 4.60
N ASN A 24 10.52 -5.79 4.30
CA ASN A 24 11.22 -4.84 3.43
C ASN A 24 11.58 -5.52 2.12
N LEU A 25 10.87 -5.17 1.05
CA LEU A 25 10.95 -5.84 -0.23
C LEU A 25 11.64 -4.95 -1.26
N GLY A 26 12.72 -5.47 -1.86
CA GLY A 26 13.53 -4.70 -2.80
C GLY A 26 14.20 -3.52 -2.12
N TYR A 27 15.07 -3.79 -1.13
CA TYR A 27 15.72 -2.73 -0.35
C TYR A 27 16.59 -1.83 -1.25
N ASP A 28 17.65 -2.36 -1.87
CA ASP A 28 18.41 -1.67 -2.93
C ASP A 28 18.42 -2.43 -4.27
N GLY A 29 17.74 -3.58 -4.31
CA GLY A 29 17.55 -4.43 -5.48
C GLY A 29 16.07 -4.71 -5.74
N HIS A 30 15.76 -5.89 -6.28
CA HIS A 30 14.38 -6.26 -6.65
C HIS A 30 13.81 -7.28 -5.68
N GLY A 31 12.58 -7.09 -5.25
CA GLY A 31 11.88 -8.05 -4.42
C GLY A 31 10.47 -8.30 -4.92
N GLU A 32 10.03 -9.54 -4.87
CA GLU A 32 8.67 -9.96 -5.18
C GLU A 32 8.06 -10.74 -4.01
N MET A 33 6.79 -10.49 -3.71
CA MET A 33 6.03 -11.26 -2.74
C MET A 33 4.64 -11.59 -3.29
N ASN A 34 4.32 -12.88 -3.33
CA ASN A 34 3.02 -13.39 -3.74
C ASN A 34 2.32 -14.04 -2.56
N ILE A 35 1.12 -13.55 -2.23
CA ILE A 35 0.25 -14.11 -1.19
C ILE A 35 -1.04 -14.57 -1.85
N SER A 36 -1.36 -15.85 -1.75
CA SER A 36 -2.49 -16.44 -2.47
C SER A 36 -3.17 -17.56 -1.71
N ASN A 37 -4.40 -17.90 -2.11
CA ASN A 37 -5.18 -19.03 -1.63
C ASN A 37 -5.31 -19.06 -0.10
N GLU A 38 -5.70 -17.94 0.52
CA GLU A 38 -5.79 -17.81 1.98
C GLU A 38 -4.44 -17.92 2.74
N GLY A 39 -3.30 -17.76 2.05
CA GLY A 39 -1.99 -17.57 2.70
C GLY A 39 -1.93 -16.26 3.50
N LEU A 40 -1.10 -16.21 4.54
CA LEU A 40 -1.04 -15.10 5.50
C LEU A 40 0.38 -14.60 5.75
N VAL A 41 0.58 -13.30 5.64
CA VAL A 41 1.78 -12.60 6.12
C VAL A 41 1.41 -11.68 7.27
N VAL A 42 2.11 -11.79 8.38
CA VAL A 42 1.96 -10.91 9.56
C VAL A 42 3.28 -10.18 9.81
N SER A 43 3.26 -8.86 9.67
CA SER A 43 4.38 -7.98 9.93
C SER A 43 4.19 -7.19 11.22
N ASN A 44 5.04 -7.49 12.21
CA ASN A 44 4.98 -6.88 13.54
C ASN A 44 5.74 -5.54 13.67
N GLY A 45 6.06 -4.92 12.55
CA GLY A 45 6.72 -3.63 12.48
C GLY A 45 6.80 -3.12 11.05
N GLY A 46 7.68 -2.13 10.84
CA GLY A 46 7.72 -1.33 9.62
C GLY A 46 7.90 -2.16 8.37
N SER A 47 7.05 -1.92 7.38
CA SER A 47 7.09 -2.61 6.10
C SER A 47 7.26 -1.64 4.96
N SER A 48 8.12 -1.97 4.00
CA SER A 48 8.43 -1.10 2.88
C SER A 48 8.59 -1.88 1.57
N LEU A 49 8.13 -1.28 0.48
CA LEU A 49 8.33 -1.75 -0.89
C LEU A 49 9.17 -0.73 -1.64
N GLY A 50 10.35 -1.13 -2.14
CA GLY A 50 11.27 -0.22 -2.83
C GLY A 50 11.89 0.82 -1.90
N TYR A 51 12.84 0.41 -1.06
CA TYR A 51 13.39 1.26 0.00
C TYR A 51 14.36 2.34 -0.53
N GLY A 52 15.47 1.92 -1.14
CA GLY A 52 16.49 2.76 -1.74
C GLY A 52 16.10 3.23 -3.15
N GLU A 53 16.85 4.18 -3.71
CA GLU A 53 16.53 4.81 -5.01
C GLU A 53 16.47 3.81 -6.18
N THR A 54 17.11 2.65 -6.05
CA THR A 54 16.98 1.54 -7.03
C THR A 54 16.26 0.33 -6.51
N GLY A 55 15.74 0.41 -5.29
CA GLY A 55 14.89 -0.61 -4.72
C GLY A 55 13.58 -0.71 -5.50
N VAL A 56 13.18 -1.93 -5.84
CA VAL A 56 11.89 -2.22 -6.44
C VAL A 56 11.22 -3.33 -5.66
N GLY A 57 10.10 -3.03 -4.99
CA GLY A 57 9.28 -4.01 -4.29
C GLY A 57 7.95 -4.21 -4.98
N ASN A 58 7.62 -5.45 -5.33
CA ASN A 58 6.35 -5.82 -5.95
C ASN A 58 5.60 -6.83 -5.08
N VAL A 59 4.36 -6.53 -4.74
CA VAL A 59 3.49 -7.42 -3.98
C VAL A 59 2.22 -7.72 -4.76
N SER A 60 1.83 -8.98 -4.77
CA SER A 60 0.53 -9.45 -5.26
C SER A 60 -0.20 -10.20 -4.14
N ILE A 61 -1.42 -9.78 -3.84
CA ILE A 61 -2.32 -10.45 -2.90
C ILE A 61 -3.57 -10.86 -3.65
N THR A 62 -3.78 -12.17 -3.78
CA THR A 62 -4.82 -12.76 -4.63
C THR A 62 -5.55 -13.87 -3.91
N THR A 63 -6.70 -14.29 -4.43
CA THR A 63 -7.44 -15.50 -4.02
C THR A 63 -7.57 -15.66 -2.50
N GLY A 64 -8.01 -14.59 -1.83
CA GLY A 64 -8.21 -14.58 -0.37
C GLY A 64 -6.94 -14.49 0.48
N GLY A 65 -5.76 -14.35 -0.13
CA GLY A 65 -4.50 -14.09 0.58
C GLY A 65 -4.57 -12.81 1.42
N MET A 66 -3.75 -12.74 2.46
CA MET A 66 -3.80 -11.63 3.41
C MET A 66 -2.42 -11.17 3.86
N TRP A 67 -2.25 -9.86 3.94
CA TRP A 67 -1.10 -9.24 4.58
C TRP A 67 -1.55 -8.28 5.69
N GLU A 68 -1.16 -8.58 6.92
CA GLU A 68 -1.43 -7.77 8.11
C GLU A 68 -0.15 -7.06 8.58
N VAL A 69 -0.25 -5.75 8.82
CA VAL A 69 0.81 -4.92 9.40
C VAL A 69 0.29 -4.30 10.70
N ASN A 70 1.03 -4.50 11.78
CA ASN A 70 0.60 -4.03 13.09
C ASN A 70 0.75 -2.50 13.26
N LYS A 71 0.28 -1.98 14.40
CA LYS A 71 0.20 -0.55 14.68
C LYS A 71 1.54 0.15 14.96
N ASN A 72 2.66 -0.57 15.08
CA ASN A 72 3.87 0.00 15.67
C ASN A 72 4.60 0.97 14.72
N VAL A 73 4.53 0.73 13.41
CA VAL A 73 5.26 1.50 12.40
C VAL A 73 4.40 1.63 11.14
N TYR A 74 4.59 2.72 10.40
CA TYR A 74 3.92 2.94 9.12
C TYR A 74 4.34 1.92 8.05
N THR A 75 3.48 1.75 7.05
CA THR A 75 3.81 1.03 5.81
C THR A 75 4.16 2.04 4.73
N THR A 76 5.16 1.73 3.90
CA THR A 76 5.54 2.58 2.77
C THR A 76 5.60 1.80 1.47
N ILE A 77 4.89 2.30 0.45
CA ILE A 77 4.90 1.78 -0.91
C ILE A 77 5.67 2.81 -1.75
N GLY A 78 6.91 2.49 -2.11
CA GLY A 78 7.85 3.41 -2.74
C GLY A 78 8.43 4.40 -1.72
N VAL A 79 9.52 4.02 -1.05
CA VAL A 79 10.19 4.90 -0.08
C VAL A 79 11.01 5.94 -0.84
N ALA A 80 12.21 5.58 -1.33
CA ALA A 80 12.96 6.35 -2.32
C ALA A 80 12.92 5.69 -3.70
N GLY A 81 12.59 4.40 -3.77
CA GLY A 81 12.49 3.61 -4.99
C GLY A 81 11.05 3.40 -5.42
N VAL A 82 10.80 2.26 -6.07
CA VAL A 82 9.50 1.90 -6.64
C VAL A 82 8.83 0.81 -5.82
N GLY A 83 7.64 1.10 -5.30
CA GLY A 83 6.80 0.11 -4.64
C GLY A 83 5.50 -0.10 -5.40
N ASN A 84 5.14 -1.35 -5.63
CA ASN A 84 3.87 -1.72 -6.26
C ASN A 84 3.13 -2.75 -5.39
N LEU A 85 1.87 -2.47 -5.09
CA LEU A 85 0.98 -3.38 -4.39
C LEU A 85 -0.26 -3.62 -5.24
N ASN A 86 -0.48 -4.88 -5.63
CA ASN A 86 -1.65 -5.32 -6.38
C ASN A 86 -2.50 -6.22 -5.48
N ILE A 87 -3.79 -5.92 -5.39
CA ILE A 87 -4.76 -6.67 -4.60
C ILE A 87 -5.98 -6.94 -5.48
N SER A 88 -6.33 -8.22 -5.62
CA SER A 88 -7.42 -8.70 -6.50
C SER A 88 -7.97 -10.03 -5.99
N ASP A 89 -9.03 -10.54 -6.60
CA ASP A 89 -9.56 -11.88 -6.33
C ASP A 89 -9.83 -12.16 -4.82
N GLY A 90 -10.30 -11.16 -4.08
CA GLY A 90 -10.59 -11.28 -2.65
C GLY A 90 -9.37 -11.15 -1.73
N GLY A 91 -8.22 -10.77 -2.26
CA GLY A 91 -7.03 -10.45 -1.48
C GLY A 91 -7.25 -9.28 -0.52
N LYS A 92 -6.50 -9.26 0.59
CA LYS A 92 -6.66 -8.24 1.64
C LYS A 92 -5.33 -7.71 2.15
N PHE A 93 -5.26 -6.40 2.31
CA PHE A 93 -4.18 -5.73 3.04
C PHE A 93 -4.77 -4.98 4.24
N VAL A 94 -4.21 -5.20 5.42
CA VAL A 94 -4.67 -4.57 6.67
C VAL A 94 -3.47 -3.95 7.38
N SER A 95 -3.45 -2.61 7.46
CA SER A 95 -2.46 -1.85 8.22
C SER A 95 -3.12 -1.12 9.38
N GLN A 96 -2.67 -1.41 10.60
CA GLN A 96 -3.15 -0.71 11.80
C GLN A 96 -2.44 0.64 12.03
N ASN A 97 -1.73 1.15 11.03
CA ASN A 97 -1.09 2.47 11.04
C ASN A 97 -1.28 3.15 9.68
N ILE A 98 -0.59 4.27 9.47
CA ILE A 98 -0.58 5.07 8.25
C ILE A 98 0.15 4.31 7.14
N THR A 99 -0.36 4.43 5.92
CA THR A 99 0.32 3.97 4.71
C THR A 99 0.70 5.14 3.81
N PHE A 100 1.97 5.21 3.42
CA PHE A 100 2.49 6.23 2.51
C PHE A 100 2.74 5.62 1.13
N LEU A 101 2.29 6.31 0.07
CA LEU A 101 2.66 6.02 -1.32
C LEU A 101 3.54 7.16 -1.84
N GLY A 102 4.75 6.83 -2.30
CA GLY A 102 5.74 7.84 -2.71
C GLY A 102 6.21 8.68 -1.53
N ASP A 103 6.91 8.06 -0.59
CA ASP A 103 7.26 8.69 0.69
C ASP A 103 8.29 9.81 0.51
N LYS A 104 9.45 9.52 -0.10
CA LYS A 104 10.50 10.52 -0.37
C LYS A 104 10.35 11.12 -1.76
N ALA A 105 11.08 12.20 -2.04
CA ALA A 105 10.98 12.97 -3.29
C ALA A 105 11.13 12.11 -4.57
N SER A 106 11.99 11.09 -4.56
CA SER A 106 12.16 10.14 -5.68
C SER A 106 11.24 8.93 -5.62
N GLY A 107 10.56 8.72 -4.49
CA GLY A 107 9.72 7.55 -4.24
C GLY A 107 8.49 7.52 -5.14
N ILE A 108 8.21 6.34 -5.68
CA ILE A 108 7.05 6.07 -6.53
C ILE A 108 6.27 4.91 -5.93
N GLY A 109 5.07 5.19 -5.45
CA GLY A 109 4.17 4.20 -4.89
C GLY A 109 2.93 3.98 -5.75
N THR A 110 2.64 2.72 -6.08
CA THR A 110 1.42 2.33 -6.81
C THR A 110 0.62 1.32 -6.01
N LEU A 111 -0.67 1.59 -5.82
CA LEU A 111 -1.67 0.62 -5.34
C LEU A 111 -2.69 0.37 -6.44
N ASN A 112 -2.84 -0.88 -6.86
CA ASN A 112 -3.95 -1.34 -7.68
C ASN A 112 -4.83 -2.25 -6.84
N LEU A 113 -6.08 -1.83 -6.62
CA LEU A 113 -7.06 -2.52 -5.79
C LEU A 113 -8.28 -2.84 -6.64
N MET A 114 -8.51 -4.12 -6.89
CA MET A 114 -9.48 -4.62 -7.85
C MET A 114 -10.40 -5.64 -7.22
N ASP A 115 -11.63 -5.70 -7.73
CA ASP A 115 -12.67 -6.67 -7.42
C ASP A 115 -13.39 -6.45 -6.08
N ALA A 116 -14.71 -6.66 -6.10
CA ALA A 116 -15.61 -6.31 -4.98
C ALA A 116 -15.31 -7.02 -3.65
N THR A 117 -14.61 -8.15 -3.67
CA THR A 117 -14.25 -8.92 -2.47
C THR A 117 -12.89 -8.51 -1.88
N SER A 118 -12.13 -7.68 -2.59
CA SER A 118 -10.80 -7.23 -2.16
C SER A 118 -10.89 -5.97 -1.32
N SER A 119 -10.00 -5.86 -0.32
CA SER A 119 -9.93 -4.69 0.55
C SER A 119 -8.51 -4.21 0.81
N PHE A 120 -8.40 -2.90 1.00
CA PHE A 120 -7.23 -2.25 1.57
C PHE A 120 -7.69 -1.44 2.77
N ASP A 121 -7.25 -1.83 3.96
CA ASP A 121 -7.64 -1.23 5.22
C ASP A 121 -6.44 -0.55 5.88
N THR A 122 -6.53 0.75 6.16
CA THR A 122 -5.46 1.49 6.83
C THR A 122 -6.02 2.52 7.82
N VAL A 123 -5.18 3.01 8.75
CA VAL A 123 -5.59 4.15 9.60
C VAL A 123 -5.59 5.43 8.78
N GLY A 124 -4.46 5.83 8.24
CA GLY A 124 -4.33 7.00 7.36
C GLY A 124 -3.70 6.62 6.04
N ILE A 125 -3.99 7.34 4.98
CA ILE A 125 -3.31 7.16 3.69
C ILE A 125 -2.79 8.49 3.13
N TYR A 126 -1.54 8.49 2.70
CA TYR A 126 -0.92 9.57 1.94
C TYR A 126 -0.62 9.07 0.54
N VAL A 127 -1.28 9.68 -0.45
CA VAL A 127 -1.04 9.39 -1.86
C VAL A 127 -0.15 10.51 -2.42
N GLY A 128 1.13 10.21 -2.60
CA GLY A 128 2.16 11.18 -2.95
C GLY A 128 2.54 12.04 -1.76
N ASN A 129 3.34 11.52 -0.83
CA ASN A 129 3.75 12.24 0.38
C ASN A 129 4.72 13.39 0.04
N PHE A 130 5.98 13.07 -0.25
CA PHE A 130 6.93 14.00 -0.89
C PHE A 130 7.21 13.62 -2.34
N GLY A 131 6.97 12.35 -2.71
CA GLY A 131 7.15 11.80 -4.05
C GLY A 131 5.82 11.63 -4.80
N SER A 132 5.76 10.60 -5.64
CA SER A 132 4.58 10.30 -6.47
C SER A 132 3.82 9.08 -5.94
N GLY A 133 2.52 9.24 -5.72
CA GLY A 133 1.63 8.14 -5.34
C GLY A 133 0.47 8.02 -6.30
N ILE A 134 0.14 6.78 -6.68
CA ILE A 134 -1.01 6.47 -7.52
C ILE A 134 -1.82 5.37 -6.82
N VAL A 135 -3.12 5.61 -6.64
CA VAL A 135 -4.07 4.61 -6.18
C VAL A 135 -5.13 4.43 -7.26
N ASN A 136 -5.33 3.19 -7.68
CA ASN A 136 -6.42 2.79 -8.57
C ASN A 136 -7.33 1.83 -7.81
N VAL A 137 -8.61 2.19 -7.68
CA VAL A 137 -9.64 1.32 -7.08
C VAL A 137 -10.68 1.03 -8.15
N SER A 138 -10.87 -0.24 -8.49
CA SER A 138 -11.76 -0.64 -9.58
C SER A 138 -12.54 -1.92 -9.33
N ASN A 139 -13.51 -2.20 -10.22
CA ASN A 139 -14.34 -3.40 -10.22
C ASN A 139 -15.05 -3.68 -8.88
N GLY A 140 -15.54 -2.64 -8.21
CA GLY A 140 -16.27 -2.80 -6.95
C GLY A 140 -15.39 -2.85 -5.68
N ALA A 141 -14.07 -2.77 -5.81
CA ALA A 141 -13.18 -2.90 -4.66
C ALA A 141 -13.32 -1.75 -3.66
N THR A 142 -12.90 -2.01 -2.41
CA THR A 142 -13.07 -1.06 -1.30
C THR A 142 -11.73 -0.68 -0.65
N LEU A 143 -11.40 0.61 -0.72
CA LEU A 143 -10.35 1.25 0.06
C LEU A 143 -10.94 1.84 1.34
N ASN A 144 -10.43 1.48 2.51
CA ASN A 144 -10.86 2.02 3.79
C ASN A 144 -9.71 2.75 4.48
N SER A 145 -9.96 4.00 4.90
CA SER A 145 -9.10 4.74 5.81
C SER A 145 -9.88 5.29 6.99
N THR A 146 -9.48 4.87 8.19
CA THR A 146 -10.24 5.12 9.42
C THR A 146 -9.86 6.39 10.18
N GLY A 147 -8.85 7.11 9.70
CA GLY A 147 -8.31 8.35 10.29
C GLY A 147 -8.36 9.54 9.33
N TYR A 148 -7.80 9.42 8.12
CA TYR A 148 -7.76 10.51 7.13
C TYR A 148 -7.15 10.07 5.79
N GLY A 149 -7.44 10.84 4.74
CA GLY A 149 -6.78 10.72 3.43
C GLY A 149 -6.09 12.01 3.01
N PHE A 150 -4.89 11.90 2.44
CA PHE A 150 -4.16 12.99 1.80
C PHE A 150 -3.82 12.65 0.36
N ILE A 151 -4.05 13.59 -0.55
CA ILE A 151 -3.60 13.53 -1.94
C ILE A 151 -2.66 14.72 -2.19
N GLY A 152 -1.39 14.42 -2.46
CA GLY A 152 -0.32 15.41 -2.41
C GLY A 152 -0.10 15.87 -0.97
N GLY A 153 0.65 15.10 -0.18
CA GLY A 153 0.78 15.32 1.27
C GLY A 153 1.66 16.49 1.68
N ASN A 154 2.64 16.84 0.84
CA ASN A 154 3.57 17.94 1.06
C ASN A 154 3.78 18.74 -0.25
N ALA A 155 4.52 19.85 -0.18
CA ALA A 155 4.69 20.79 -1.29
C ALA A 155 5.20 20.17 -2.61
N SER A 156 6.00 19.10 -2.55
CA SER A 156 6.49 18.38 -3.74
C SER A 156 5.67 17.12 -4.08
N GLY A 157 4.77 16.71 -3.19
CA GLY A 157 4.00 15.48 -3.30
C GLY A 157 3.01 15.52 -4.45
N LYS A 158 2.95 14.44 -5.23
CA LYS A 158 2.04 14.28 -6.36
C LYS A 158 1.18 13.04 -6.14
N GLY A 159 -0.09 13.25 -5.79
CA GLY A 159 -1.04 12.17 -5.58
C GLY A 159 -2.06 12.07 -6.71
N ILE A 160 -2.37 10.85 -7.15
CA ILE A 160 -3.50 10.56 -8.03
C ILE A 160 -4.30 9.42 -7.42
N VAL A 161 -5.61 9.62 -7.27
CA VAL A 161 -6.54 8.57 -6.84
C VAL A 161 -7.63 8.43 -7.90
N ASN A 162 -7.70 7.26 -8.53
CA ASN A 162 -8.70 6.91 -9.51
C ASN A 162 -9.67 5.90 -8.88
N ILE A 163 -10.96 6.25 -8.84
CA ILE A 163 -12.03 5.36 -8.38
C ILE A 163 -12.97 5.11 -9.56
N SER A 164 -13.11 3.86 -10.00
CA SER A 164 -14.02 3.50 -11.09
C SER A 164 -15.43 3.16 -10.60
N THR A 165 -16.32 2.79 -11.52
CA THR A 165 -17.70 2.37 -11.22
C THR A 165 -17.74 1.29 -10.14
N ASP A 166 -18.71 1.44 -9.23
CA ASP A 166 -19.00 0.56 -8.09
C ASP A 166 -17.91 0.44 -7.01
N SER A 167 -16.74 1.07 -7.21
CA SER A 167 -15.66 1.11 -6.24
C SER A 167 -15.83 2.23 -5.21
N LEU A 168 -15.25 2.03 -4.02
CA LEU A 168 -15.40 2.96 -2.90
C LEU A 168 -14.07 3.27 -2.25
N TRP A 169 -13.93 4.53 -1.85
CA TRP A 169 -12.99 4.95 -0.82
C TRP A 169 -13.75 5.47 0.38
N ASN A 170 -13.77 4.69 1.47
CA ASN A 170 -14.39 5.07 2.72
C ASN A 170 -13.40 5.81 3.62
N LEU A 171 -13.76 7.03 3.99
CA LEU A 171 -13.08 7.84 4.99
C LEU A 171 -13.98 7.94 6.22
N LYS A 172 -13.95 6.94 7.11
CA LYS A 172 -14.87 6.85 8.27
C LYS A 172 -14.19 6.33 9.51
N THR A 173 -14.45 6.93 10.66
CA THR A 173 -13.98 6.36 11.94
C THR A 173 -14.71 5.05 12.21
N SER A 174 -14.01 4.05 12.77
CA SER A 174 -14.62 2.75 13.11
C SER A 174 -15.67 2.81 14.22
N SER A 175 -15.83 3.95 14.92
CA SER A 175 -16.67 4.09 16.10
C SER A 175 -17.85 5.05 15.96
N THR A 176 -17.83 5.96 14.98
CA THR A 176 -18.92 6.90 14.71
C THR A 176 -19.07 7.01 13.19
N ASN A 177 -20.29 6.91 12.64
CA ASN A 177 -20.58 7.07 11.20
C ASN A 177 -20.33 8.52 10.71
N VAL A 178 -19.30 9.16 11.22
CA VAL A 178 -18.85 10.50 10.88
C VAL A 178 -17.82 10.35 9.77
N ASP A 179 -18.10 11.02 8.66
CA ASP A 179 -17.18 11.13 7.54
C ASP A 179 -15.92 11.90 7.97
N LEU A 180 -14.77 11.42 7.52
CA LEU A 180 -13.45 11.97 7.83
C LEU A 180 -12.96 12.92 6.74
N PRO A 181 -12.08 13.87 7.10
CA PRO A 181 -11.58 14.84 6.14
C PRO A 181 -10.69 14.16 5.08
N LEU A 182 -10.90 14.60 3.84
CA LEU A 182 -10.00 14.39 2.70
C LEU A 182 -9.27 15.70 2.42
N TYR A 183 -7.94 15.65 2.40
CA TYR A 183 -7.10 16.82 2.15
C TYR A 183 -6.45 16.76 0.77
N PHE A 184 -6.44 17.92 0.09
CA PHE A 184 -5.72 18.14 -1.15
C PHE A 184 -4.71 19.27 -0.93
N GLN A 185 -3.44 19.03 -1.22
CA GLN A 185 -2.47 20.12 -1.35
C GLN A 185 -2.30 20.44 -2.83
N THR A 186 -2.94 21.51 -3.29
CA THR A 186 -2.71 22.03 -4.62
C THR A 186 -1.40 22.82 -4.61
N SER A 187 -0.32 22.23 -5.10
CA SER A 187 0.79 23.04 -5.60
C SER A 187 0.28 23.73 -6.86
N VAL A 188 0.11 25.05 -6.77
CA VAL A 188 -0.37 25.93 -7.85
C VAL A 188 0.35 25.57 -9.16
N ILE A 189 -0.40 25.11 -10.15
CA ILE A 189 0.07 25.08 -11.54
C ILE A 189 0.07 26.53 -12.00
N THR A 190 1.26 27.12 -12.17
CA THR A 190 1.45 28.23 -13.11
C THR A 190 1.71 27.68 -14.49
#